data_AF-A0A7C4LEZ0-F1
#
_entry.id   AF-A0A7C4LEZ0-F1
#
_cell.length_a   1.000
_cell.length_b   1.000
_cell.length_c   1.000
_cell.angle_alpha   90.00
_cell.angle_beta   90.00
_cell.angle_gamma   90.00
#
_symmetry.space_group_name_H-M   'P 1'
#
loop_
_entity.id
_entity.type
_entity.pdbx_description
1 polymer ?
#
loop_
_entity_poly.entity_id
_entity_poly.type
_entity_poly.pdbx_seq_one_letter_code
_entity_poly.pdbx_strand_id
1 'polypeptide(L)' 'MSGHIVVVGSLNMDLVVRAPRHPEPGETLLGGPFQTFPGGKGANQAV' A
#
# COMPACT_ATOMS: atom_id res chain seq x y z
N MET A 1 -22.04 19.27 18.67
CA MET A 1 -22.45 18.26 17.67
C MET A 1 -21.21 17.84 16.91
N SER A 2 -20.94 16.55 16.73
CA SER A 2 -19.95 16.12 15.72
C SER A 2 -20.61 16.14 14.35
N GLY A 3 -19.90 16.63 13.33
CA GLY A 3 -20.34 16.58 11.94
C GLY A 3 -20.04 15.22 11.31
N HIS A 4 -20.71 14.91 10.20
CA HIS A 4 -20.37 13.76 9.37
C HIS A 4 -19.15 14.09 8.49
N ILE A 5 -18.20 13.15 8.39
CA ILE A 5 -17.05 13.25 7.51
C ILE A 5 -17.26 12.30 6.33
N VAL A 6 -17.09 12.80 5.12
CA VAL A 6 -17.12 12.00 3.89
C VAL A 6 -15.74 12.05 3.26
N VAL A 7 -15.17 10.89 2.97
CA VAL A 7 -13.89 10.76 2.26
C VAL A 7 -14.17 10.23 0.85
N VAL A 8 -13.80 11.00 -0.16
CA VAL A 8 -13.83 10.59 -1.57
C VAL A 8 -12.40 10.42 -2.03
N GLY A 9 -12.00 9.19 -2.34
CA GLY A 9 -10.62 8.93 -2.73
C GLY A 9 -10.37 7.49 -3.18
N SER A 10 -9.08 7.19 -3.38
CA SER A 10 -8.62 5.92 -3.93
C SER A 10 -8.73 4.75 -2.93
N LEU A 11 -9.01 3.57 -3.46
CA LEU A 11 -8.85 2.27 -2.82
C LEU A 11 -7.90 1.42 -3.66
N ASN A 12 -6.91 0.81 -3.03
CA ASN A 12 -5.94 -0.07 -3.68
C ASN A 12 -5.80 -1.39 -2.91
N MET A 13 -5.19 -2.38 -3.58
CA MET A 13 -4.58 -3.54 -2.93
C MET A 13 -3.07 -3.36 -2.98
N ASP A 14 -2.45 -3.20 -1.82
CA ASP A 14 -1.01 -3.07 -1.71
C ASP A 14 -0.38 -4.48 -1.74
N LEU A 15 0.48 -4.70 -2.73
CA LEU A 15 1.22 -5.94 -2.93
C LEU A 15 2.65 -5.74 -2.38
N VAL A 16 2.91 -6.26 -1.18
CA VAL A 16 4.12 -5.93 -0.41
C VAL A 16 5.06 -7.13 -0.36
N VAL A 17 6.33 -6.89 -0.71
CA VAL A 17 7.44 -7.83 -0.52
C VAL A 17 8.61 -7.10 0.12
N ARG A 18 9.25 -7.73 1.11
CA ARG A 18 10.49 -7.19 1.70
C ARG A 18 11.69 -7.64 0.88
N ALA A 19 12.47 -6.69 0.39
CA ALA A 19 13.76 -6.95 -0.26
C ALA A 19 14.90 -6.42 0.62
N PRO A 20 16.14 -6.95 0.52
CA PRO A 20 17.27 -6.45 1.29
C PRO A 20 17.64 -4.99 0.94
N ARG A 21 17.31 -4.55 -0.27
CA ARG A 21 17.46 -3.17 -0.78
C ARG A 21 16.57 -2.95 -2.01
N HIS A 22 16.55 -1.73 -2.54
CA HIS A 22 15.99 -1.47 -3.86
C HIS A 22 16.84 -2.11 -4.97
N PRO A 23 16.22 -2.65 -6.04
CA PRO A 23 16.93 -3.23 -7.17
C PRO A 23 17.56 -2.12 -8.04
N GLU A 24 18.70 -2.44 -8.66
CA GLU A 24 19.31 -1.59 -9.69
C GLU A 24 18.65 -1.83 -11.07
N PRO A 25 18.79 -0.91 -12.04
CA PRO A 25 18.25 -1.11 -13.39
C PRO A 25 18.74 -2.42 -14.03
N GLY A 26 17.81 -3.29 -14.42
CA GLY A 26 18.10 -4.59 -15.05
C GLY A 26 18.39 -5.74 -14.08
N GLU A 27 18.40 -5.48 -12.77
CA GLU A 27 18.64 -6.50 -11.75
C GLU A 27 17.35 -7.26 -11.37
N THR A 28 17.48 -8.55 -11.05
CA THR A 28 16.42 -9.34 -10.39
C THR A 28 16.89 -9.75 -8.99
N LEU A 29 16.08 -9.46 -7.96
CA LEU A 29 16.36 -9.81 -6.56
C LEU A 29 15.34 -10.82 -6.03
N LEU A 30 15.79 -11.74 -5.17
CA LEU A 30 14.89 -12.55 -4.37
C LEU A 30 14.28 -11.70 -3.25
N GLY A 31 12.96 -11.57 -3.28
CA GLY A 31 12.18 -11.01 -2.19
C GLY A 31 11.97 -12.02 -1.06
N GLY A 32 11.64 -11.50 0.12
CA GLY A 32 11.14 -12.29 1.24
C GLY A 32 9.66 -12.66 1.08
N PRO A 33 8.95 -12.91 2.19
CA PRO A 33 7.52 -13.23 2.15
C PRO A 33 6.70 -12.18 1.41
N PHE A 34 5.74 -12.65 0.61
CA PHE A 34 4.76 -11.82 -0.08
C PHE A 34 3.50 -11.66 0.76
N GLN A 35 2.97 -10.44 0.84
CA GLN A 35 1.78 -10.11 1.62
C GLN A 35 0.89 -9.12 0.85
N THR A 36 -0.42 -9.20 1.10
CA THR A 36 -1.42 -8.30 0.52
C THR A 36 -2.16 -7.53 1.59
N PHE A 37 -2.32 -6.22 1.42
CA PHE A 37 -3.03 -5.36 2.37
C PHE A 37 -4.04 -4.45 1.65
N PRO A 38 -5.22 -4.19 2.22
CA PRO A 38 -6.05 -3.07 1.77
C PRO A 38 -5.27 -1.77 1.94
N GLY A 39 -5.29 -0.92 0.93
CA GLY A 39 -4.54 0.34 0.95
C GLY A 39 -5.20 1.42 0.10
N GLY A 40 -4.40 2.42 -0.27
CA GLY A 40 -4.87 3.62 -0.96
C GLY A 40 -5.15 4.77 -0.01
N LYS A 41 -4.78 5.98 -0.43
CA LYS A 41 -4.81 7.16 0.44
C LYS A 41 -6.24 7.49 0.90
N GLY A 42 -7.23 7.37 0.01
CA GLY A 42 -8.63 7.57 0.36
C GLY A 42 -9.14 6.56 1.38
N ALA A 43 -8.91 5.27 1.12
CA ALA A 43 -9.28 4.21 2.06
C ALA A 43 -8.61 4.38 3.43
N ASN A 44 -7.30 4.66 3.46
CA ASN A 44 -6.55 4.82 4.71
C ASN A 44 -6.97 6.06 5.52
N GLN A 45 -7.51 7.10 4.88
CA GLN A 45 -8.06 8.29 5.57
C GLN A 45 -9.48 8.06 6.09
N ALA A 46 -10.19 7.08 5.55
CA ALA A 46 -11.58 6.78 5.91
C ALA A 46 -11.73 5.83 7.10
N VAL A 47 -10.61 5.30 7.63
CA VAL A 47 -10.57 4.29 8.71
C VAL A 47 -9.91 4.86 9.97
#